data_AF-A0A7C3FWZ6-F1
#
_entry.id   AF-A0A7C3FWZ6-F1
#
_cell.length_a   1.000
_cell.length_b   1.000
_cell.length_c   1.000
_cell.angle_alpha   90.00
_cell.angle_beta   90.00
_cell.angle_gamma   90.00
#
_symmetry.space_group_name_H-M   'P 1'
#
loop_
_entity.id
_entity.type
_entity.pdbx_description
1 polymer ?
#
loop_
_entity_poly.entity_id
_entity_poly.type
_entity_poly.pdbx_seq_one_letter_code
_entity_poly.pdbx_strand_id
1 'polypeptide(L)' 'MRSPWAKLQDALRVELYPPPGPVVAELRVPGSKSATNRALLLAGFARGPSVLRGILKSDDAYWAVEALKALGI' A
#
# COMPACT_ATOMS: atom_id res chain seq x y z
N MET A 1 7.00 4.47 12.85
CA MET A 1 6.71 5.78 12.22
C MET A 1 5.79 5.52 11.03
N ARG A 2 4.74 6.34 10.83
CA ARG A 2 3.90 6.21 9.63
C ARG A 2 4.67 6.66 8.40
N SER A 3 4.42 6.02 7.26
CA SER A 3 5.07 6.40 6.01
C SER A 3 4.39 7.61 5.37
N PRO A 4 5.03 8.26 4.39
CA PRO A 4 4.36 9.23 3.53
C PRO A 4 3.15 8.69 2.75
N TRP A 5 2.96 7.36 2.67
CA TRP A 5 1.78 6.74 2.05
C TRP A 5 0.60 6.60 3.02
N ALA A 6 0.77 6.83 4.33
CA ALA A 6 -0.34 6.83 5.27
C ALA A 6 -1.27 8.03 5.02
N LYS A 7 -2.55 7.74 4.72
CA LYS A 7 -3.59 8.76 4.51
C LYS A 7 -4.04 9.45 5.79
N LEU A 8 -4.02 8.75 6.91
CA LEU A 8 -4.48 9.24 8.21
C LEU A 8 -3.29 9.23 9.16
N GLN A 9 -2.62 10.37 9.29
CA GLN A 9 -1.42 10.48 10.12
C GLN A 9 -1.79 10.61 11.61
N ASP A 10 -2.75 11.48 11.92
CA ASP A 10 -3.05 11.91 13.30
C ASP A 10 -4.51 11.70 13.74
N ALA A 11 -5.29 10.95 12.96
CA ALA A 11 -6.67 10.63 13.35
C ALA A 11 -6.70 9.63 14.52
N LEU A 12 -7.03 10.11 15.71
CA LEU A 12 -7.17 9.30 16.93
C LEU A 12 -8.61 8.86 17.21
N ARG A 13 -9.58 9.48 16.54
CA ARG A 13 -11.02 9.20 16.68
C ARG A 13 -11.69 9.25 15.32
N VAL A 14 -12.69 8.39 15.13
CA VAL A 14 -13.57 8.38 13.98
C VAL A 14 -14.99 8.27 14.51
N GLU A 15 -15.85 9.16 14.04
CA GLU A 15 -17.29 9.11 14.29
C GLU A 15 -17.98 8.50 13.06
N LEU A 16 -18.89 7.57 13.30
CA LEU A 16 -19.60 6.84 12.25
C LEU A 16 -21.09 7.17 12.35
N TYR A 17 -21.69 7.50 11.22
CA TYR A 17 -23.12 7.75 11.11
C TYR A 17 -23.71 6.83 10.04
N PRO A 18 -24.97 6.39 10.19
CA PRO A 18 -25.64 5.66 9.13
C PRO A 18 -25.74 6.55 7.88
N PRO A 19 -25.59 5.98 6.67
CA PRO A 19 -25.78 6.74 5.45
C PRO A 19 -27.24 7.21 5.38
N PRO A 20 -27.52 8.40 4.82
CA PRO A 20 -28.88 8.95 4.74
C PRO A 20 -29.80 8.18 3.77
N GLY A 21 -29.29 7.14 3.11
CA GLY A 21 -30.00 6.27 2.18
C GLY A 21 -29.11 5.13 1.68
N PRO A 22 -29.56 4.35 0.67
CA PRO A 22 -28.76 3.27 0.09
C PRO A 22 -27.41 3.77 -0.42
N VAL A 23 -26.34 3.03 -0.12
CA VAL A 23 -24.99 3.32 -0.63
C VAL A 23 -24.84 2.69 -2.01
N VAL A 24 -24.81 3.51 -3.05
CA VAL A 24 -24.52 3.09 -4.43
C VAL A 24 -23.16 3.68 -4.81
N ALA A 25 -22.14 2.83 -4.94
CA ALA A 25 -20.79 3.25 -5.26
C ALA A 25 -20.06 2.18 -6.08
N GLU A 26 -19.20 2.64 -6.99
CA GLU A 26 -18.20 1.81 -7.65
C GLU A 26 -16.84 2.08 -7.00
N LEU A 27 -16.16 1.02 -6.58
CA LEU A 27 -14.89 1.13 -5.89
C LEU A 27 -13.87 0.21 -6.55
N ARG A 28 -12.66 0.74 -6.77
CA ARG A 28 -11.52 -0.08 -7.17
C ARG A 28 -10.91 -0.72 -5.93
N VAL A 29 -10.96 -2.05 -5.87
CA VAL A 29 -10.26 -2.80 -4.82
C VAL A 29 -8.75 -2.53 -4.97
N PRO A 30 -8.06 -2.10 -3.91
CA PRO A 30 -6.64 -1.86 -3.97
C PRO A 30 -5.86 -3.19 -4.10
N GLY A 31 -4.57 -3.09 -4.44
CA GLY A 31 -3.71 -4.27 -4.46
C GLY A 31 -3.70 -5.02 -3.13
N SER A 32 -3.44 -6.33 -3.17
CA SER A 32 -3.29 -7.13 -1.96
C SER A 32 -1.98 -6.78 -1.24
N LYS A 33 -2.04 -6.65 0.09
CA LYS A 33 -0.86 -6.38 0.93
C LYS A 33 0.20 -7.48 0.78
N SER A 34 -0.19 -8.74 0.96
CA SER A 34 0.75 -9.87 0.89
C SER A 34 1.29 -10.08 -0.53
N ALA A 35 0.46 -9.88 -1.56
CA ALA A 35 0.90 -9.94 -2.95
C ALA A 35 1.90 -8.82 -3.28
N THR A 36 1.64 -7.60 -2.80
CA THR A 36 2.55 -6.45 -2.98
C THR A 36 3.92 -6.72 -2.36
N ASN A 37 3.96 -7.17 -1.09
CA ASN A 37 5.23 -7.44 -0.43
C ASN A 37 6.02 -8.57 -1.10
N ARG A 38 5.35 -9.66 -1.51
CA ARG A 38 6.02 -10.74 -2.26
C ARG A 38 6.53 -10.27 -3.62
N ALA A 39 5.73 -9.49 -4.35
CA ALA A 39 6.13 -8.96 -5.64
C ALA A 39 7.33 -8.01 -5.53
N LEU A 40 7.40 -7.18 -4.48
CA LEU A 40 8.55 -6.32 -4.20
C LEU A 40 9.83 -7.11 -3.97
N LEU A 41 9.78 -8.17 -3.15
CA LEU A 41 10.94 -9.04 -2.91
C LEU A 41 11.38 -9.75 -4.20
N LEU A 42 10.44 -10.34 -4.93
CA LEU A 42 10.74 -11.03 -6.18
C LEU A 42 11.33 -10.08 -7.22
N ALA A 43 10.78 -8.87 -7.35
CA ALA A 43 11.29 -7.84 -8.25
C ALA A 43 12.70 -7.37 -7.85
N GLY A 44 12.96 -7.21 -6.56
CA GLY A 44 14.26 -6.78 -6.06
C GLY A 44 15.38 -7.79 -6.29
N PHE A 45 15.07 -9.09 -6.26
CA PHE A 45 16.05 -10.15 -6.53
C PHE A 45 16.00 -10.66 -7.98
N ALA A 46 15.17 -10.09 -8.84
CA ALA A 46 15.11 -10.48 -10.25
C ALA A 46 16.34 -9.97 -11.01
N ARG A 47 16.72 -10.70 -12.07
CA ARG A 47 17.72 -10.20 -13.02
C ARG A 47 17.05 -9.23 -14.00
N GLY A 48 17.49 -7.98 -14.00
CA GLY A 48 16.99 -6.93 -14.88
C GLY A 48 15.78 -6.16 -14.31
N PRO A 49 15.25 -5.17 -15.05
CA PRO A 49 14.21 -4.28 -14.55
C PRO A 49 12.86 -4.99 -14.40
N SER A 50 12.17 -4.72 -13.29
CA SER A 50 10.81 -5.19 -13.02
C SER A 50 9.82 -4.03 -12.99
N VAL A 51 8.62 -4.21 -13.55
CA VAL A 51 7.54 -3.21 -13.51
C VAL A 51 6.36 -3.78 -12.74
N LEU A 52 6.11 -3.24 -11.54
CA LEU A 52 4.97 -3.63 -10.71
C LEU A 52 3.81 -2.63 -10.89
N ARG A 53 2.61 -3.13 -11.20
CA ARG A 53 1.39 -2.33 -11.37
C ARG A 53 0.34 -2.72 -10.34
N GLY A 54 -0.46 -1.76 -9.91
CA GLY A 54 -1.56 -2.01 -8.97
C GLY A 54 -1.13 -2.39 -7.55
N ILE A 55 0.11 -2.07 -7.16
CA ILE A 55 0.59 -2.32 -5.80
C ILE A 55 -0.26 -1.60 -4.75
N LEU A 56 -0.32 -2.16 -3.55
CA LEU A 56 -0.89 -1.49 -2.41
C LEU A 56 0.07 -0.39 -1.92
N LYS A 57 -0.35 0.87 -2.01
CA LYS A 57 0.35 1.97 -1.34
C LYS A 57 -0.02 1.99 0.14
N SER A 58 0.70 1.23 0.95
CA SER A 58 0.54 1.16 2.41
C SER A 58 1.87 1.38 3.12
N ASP A 59 1.83 1.69 4.42
CA ASP A 59 3.03 1.82 5.25
C ASP A 59 4.00 0.65 5.09
N ASP A 60 3.52 -0.58 5.17
CA ASP A 60 4.35 -1.78 5.04
C ASP A 60 5.08 -1.84 3.69
N ALA A 61 4.40 -1.46 2.60
CA ALA A 61 4.95 -1.51 1.26
C ALA A 61 5.95 -0.37 1.03
N TYR A 62 5.71 0.81 1.62
CA TYR A 62 6.67 1.91 1.59
C TYR A 62 7.98 1.50 2.26
N TRP A 63 7.90 1.00 3.49
CA TRP A 63 9.09 0.61 4.24
C TRP A 63 9.80 -0.60 3.63
N ALA A 64 9.07 -1.52 3.00
CA ALA A 64 9.69 -2.59 2.22
C ALA A 64 10.49 -2.06 1.02
N VAL A 65 9.97 -1.06 0.29
CA VAL A 65 10.70 -0.39 -0.80
C VAL A 65 11.94 0.32 -0.28
N GLU A 66 11.82 1.10 0.80
CA GLU A 66 12.96 1.82 1.37
C GLU A 66 14.04 0.87 1.92
N ALA A 67 13.64 -0.27 2.49
CA ALA A 67 14.57 -1.30 2.93
C ALA A 67 15.32 -1.94 1.76
N LEU A 68 14.63 -2.27 0.66
CA LEU A 68 15.27 -2.79 -0.55
C LEU A 68 16.28 -1.79 -1.13
N LYS A 69 15.91 -0.50 -1.22
CA LYS A 69 16.83 0.56 -1.64
C LYS A 69 18.06 0.67 -0.73
N ALA A 70 17.87 0.58 0.58
CA ALA A 70 18.97 0.61 1.55
C ALA A 70 19.92 -0.59 1.41
N LEU A 71 19.42 -1.72 0.88
CA LEU A 71 20.22 -2.90 0.53
C LEU A 71 20.91 -2.79 -0.84
N GLY A 72 20.74 -1.68 -1.57
CA GLY A 72 21.34 -1.45 -2.88
C GLY A 72 20.58 -2.08 -4.06
N ILE A 73 19.31 -2.43 -3.84
CA ILE A 73 18.38 -2.94 -4.86
C ILE A 73 17.68 -1.79 -5.59
#